data_AF-A0A842ZPE7-F1
#
_entry.id   AF-A0A842ZPE7-F1
#
_cell.length_a   1.000
_cell.length_b   1.000
_cell.length_c   1.000
_cell.angle_alpha   90.00
_cell.angle_beta   90.00
_cell.angle_gamma   90.00
#
_symmetry.space_group_name_H-M   'P 1'
#
loop_
_entity.id
_entity.type
_entity.pdbx_description
1 polymer ?
#
loop_
_entity_poly.entity_id
_entity_poly.type
_entity_poly.pdbx_seq_one_letter_code
_entity_poly.pdbx_strand_id
1 'polypeptide(L)'
;FDGSTGYINVPDSNSLTPGTQLTLSAWVNVDVFPTVGTYKFAQVIGKWRQTNDDEYFFDVDDDGNLVLCWHTIGSNTWNTPAYNLQLSTGKINTDIWAFIVAVRDGTNVRFYINGNLDSAFSGVVDNNPFRNGVNPVRIGAETSSATPRFLNGLIDEARISNVARSSGWIKTCYYNQLNPSLFYNIGSEETQGGIMYKIPIKTGWNLISSPVNQSIPKNNITISYLGVNHSWQEAVNNNIILNTFYGWDRGTQNYILSDMMSPGEGYWVYGYHDCDLWISSITKSDAPLITNLLVNWNLIGLPYDVPQVKGNLTVFYNDTEYSWDEAVTNGIVVGSIYGWNGIIQNYGLSDMISPGQGYWMYAYHSCSLKRGVS
;
A
#
# COMPACT_ATOMS: atom_id res chain seq x y z
N PHE A 1 -13.12 34.31 -8.71
CA PHE A 1 -13.75 35.54 -8.19
C PHE A 1 -13.19 36.70 -9.00
N ASP A 2 -14.04 37.61 -9.44
CA ASP A 2 -13.73 38.63 -10.46
C ASP A 2 -13.31 39.98 -9.86
N GLY A 3 -13.17 40.06 -8.54
CA GLY A 3 -12.88 41.32 -7.84
C GLY A 3 -14.05 42.30 -7.80
N SER A 4 -15.29 41.92 -8.18
CA SER A 4 -16.40 42.88 -8.25
C SER A 4 -17.78 42.35 -7.87
N THR A 5 -18.14 41.11 -8.23
CA THR A 5 -19.50 40.59 -8.02
C THR A 5 -19.55 39.14 -7.55
N GLY A 6 -18.50 38.35 -7.80
CA GLY A 6 -18.48 36.93 -7.47
C GLY A 6 -18.36 36.67 -5.97
N TYR A 7 -19.22 35.80 -5.43
CA TYR A 7 -19.09 35.22 -4.09
C TYR A 7 -19.89 33.92 -3.96
N ILE A 8 -19.57 33.11 -2.97
CA ILE A 8 -20.40 31.98 -2.52
C ILE A 8 -21.05 32.38 -1.19
N ASN A 9 -22.33 32.06 -1.03
CA ASN A 9 -23.08 32.35 0.19
C ASN A 9 -23.57 31.05 0.84
N VAL A 10 -23.15 30.83 2.08
CA VAL A 10 -23.54 29.69 2.89
C VAL A 10 -24.45 30.21 4.02
N PRO A 11 -25.71 29.73 4.10
CA PRO A 11 -26.61 30.11 5.19
C PRO A 11 -26.00 29.85 6.56
N ASP A 12 -26.45 30.64 7.53
CA ASP A 12 -26.04 30.48 8.92
C ASP A 12 -26.37 29.07 9.46
N SER A 13 -25.49 28.56 10.31
CA SER A 13 -25.63 27.30 11.03
C SER A 13 -24.76 27.35 12.28
N ASN A 14 -25.24 26.77 13.38
CA ASN A 14 -24.47 26.62 14.63
C ASN A 14 -23.11 25.93 14.42
N SER A 15 -22.97 25.07 13.41
CA SER A 15 -21.69 24.41 13.09
C SER A 15 -20.64 25.37 12.53
N LEU A 16 -21.06 26.56 12.11
CA LEU A 16 -20.21 27.62 11.53
C LEU A 16 -19.94 28.76 12.54
N THR A 17 -20.38 28.62 13.79
CA THR A 17 -20.05 29.52 14.91
C THR A 17 -19.12 28.79 15.87
N PRO A 18 -17.79 28.96 15.74
CA PRO A 18 -16.82 28.27 16.58
C PRO A 18 -16.87 28.77 18.02
N GLY A 19 -16.41 27.93 18.96
CA GLY A 19 -16.26 28.32 20.36
C GLY A 19 -15.02 29.18 20.60
N THR A 20 -14.16 28.76 21.52
CA THR A 20 -12.87 29.42 21.80
C THR A 20 -11.74 28.97 20.88
N GLN A 21 -12.03 28.06 19.94
CA GLN A 21 -11.09 27.52 18.97
C GLN A 21 -11.64 27.63 17.56
N LEU A 22 -10.76 27.89 16.59
CA LEU A 22 -11.09 28.00 15.18
C LEU A 22 -9.87 27.64 14.32
N THR A 23 -10.11 27.01 13.19
CA THR A 23 -9.14 26.92 12.09
C THR A 23 -9.86 27.24 10.77
N LEU A 24 -9.36 28.25 10.07
CA LEU A 24 -9.78 28.62 8.72
C LEU A 24 -8.65 28.30 7.76
N SER A 25 -8.93 27.63 6.66
CA SER A 25 -7.93 27.30 5.64
C SER A 25 -8.48 27.38 4.22
N ALA A 26 -7.64 27.74 3.27
CA ALA A 26 -7.95 27.66 1.84
C ALA A 26 -6.67 27.62 1.01
N TRP A 27 -6.75 27.10 -0.21
CA TRP A 27 -5.83 27.47 -1.27
C TRP A 27 -6.31 28.77 -1.91
N VAL A 28 -5.41 29.71 -2.12
CA VAL A 28 -5.71 30.97 -2.82
C VAL A 28 -4.69 31.24 -3.91
N ASN A 29 -5.15 31.81 -5.02
CA ASN A 29 -4.29 32.41 -6.03
C ASN A 29 -4.87 33.79 -6.33
N VAL A 30 -4.18 34.85 -5.91
CA VAL A 30 -4.70 36.23 -5.99
C VAL A 30 -4.15 36.87 -7.26
N ASP A 31 -5.02 37.35 -8.14
CA ASP A 31 -4.60 38.00 -9.38
C ASP A 31 -4.21 39.46 -9.10
N VAL A 32 -4.99 40.14 -8.26
CA VAL A 32 -4.78 41.55 -7.89
C VAL A 32 -5.13 41.76 -6.43
N PHE A 33 -4.18 42.27 -5.64
CA PHE A 33 -4.44 42.67 -4.27
C PHE A 33 -5.40 43.88 -4.19
N PRO A 34 -6.21 43.97 -3.12
CA PRO A 34 -7.21 45.03 -2.97
C PRO A 34 -6.56 46.42 -2.97
N THR A 35 -7.11 47.34 -3.78
CA THR A 35 -6.63 48.74 -3.86
C THR A 35 -7.60 49.74 -3.26
N VAL A 36 -8.78 49.29 -2.84
CA VAL A 36 -9.91 50.11 -2.38
C VAL A 36 -10.35 49.73 -0.96
N GLY A 37 -10.95 50.69 -0.26
CA GLY A 37 -11.40 50.54 1.13
C GLY A 37 -10.35 50.98 2.16
N THR A 38 -10.79 51.35 3.36
CA THR A 38 -9.93 51.93 4.42
C THR A 38 -8.81 51.00 4.86
N TYR A 39 -9.09 49.69 4.90
CA TYR A 39 -8.13 48.66 5.30
C TYR A 39 -7.64 47.79 4.13
N LYS A 40 -8.23 47.99 2.93
CA LYS A 40 -7.91 47.26 1.71
C LYS A 40 -7.76 45.76 1.95
N PHE A 41 -8.86 45.11 2.35
CA PHE A 41 -8.90 43.67 2.54
C PHE A 41 -9.71 43.02 1.41
N ALA A 42 -9.31 41.81 1.03
CA ALA A 42 -10.03 40.96 0.10
C ALA A 42 -10.49 39.70 0.84
N GLN A 43 -11.80 39.45 0.80
CA GLN A 43 -12.43 38.39 1.60
C GLN A 43 -12.13 37.00 1.03
N VAL A 44 -11.47 36.14 1.80
CA VAL A 44 -11.35 34.71 1.45
C VAL A 44 -12.52 33.93 2.06
N ILE A 45 -12.68 33.97 3.39
CA ILE A 45 -13.78 33.32 4.12
C ILE A 45 -14.20 34.21 5.29
N GLY A 46 -15.48 34.54 5.43
CA GLY A 46 -15.94 35.36 6.55
C GLY A 46 -17.41 35.24 6.88
N LYS A 47 -17.70 35.34 8.18
CA LYS A 47 -19.03 35.53 8.75
C LYS A 47 -19.10 36.96 9.28
N TRP A 48 -18.98 37.89 8.33
CA TRP A 48 -18.79 39.31 8.59
C TRP A 48 -19.62 40.13 7.62
N ARG A 49 -20.46 41.02 8.15
CA ARG A 49 -21.29 41.96 7.39
C ARG A 49 -21.19 43.40 7.89
N GLN A 50 -20.23 43.70 8.76
CA GLN A 50 -20.10 45.01 9.40
C GLN A 50 -21.33 45.35 10.25
N THR A 51 -21.86 44.34 10.94
CA THR A 51 -22.98 44.47 11.88
C THR A 51 -22.55 44.04 13.27
N ASN A 52 -23.42 44.25 14.27
CA ASN A 52 -23.14 43.75 15.63
C ASN A 52 -23.14 42.21 15.72
N ASP A 53 -23.53 41.51 14.66
CA ASP A 53 -23.56 40.05 14.54
C ASP A 53 -22.30 39.49 13.85
N ASP A 54 -21.28 40.32 13.66
CA ASP A 54 -20.00 39.90 13.12
C ASP A 54 -19.31 38.88 14.04
N GLU A 55 -18.63 37.89 13.45
CA GLU A 55 -17.92 36.87 14.22
C GLU A 55 -16.45 36.79 13.82
N TYR A 56 -16.16 36.47 12.57
CA TYR A 56 -14.79 36.32 12.09
C TYR A 56 -14.68 36.56 10.59
N PHE A 57 -13.49 36.94 10.16
CA PHE A 57 -13.08 36.83 8.76
C PHE A 57 -11.62 36.44 8.65
N PHE A 58 -11.30 35.77 7.54
CA PHE A 58 -9.96 35.45 7.10
C PHE A 58 -9.76 35.98 5.68
N ASP A 59 -8.90 37.00 5.59
CA ASP A 59 -8.74 37.86 4.41
C ASP A 59 -7.27 37.97 4.02
N VAL A 60 -7.01 38.60 2.88
CA VAL A 60 -5.69 39.05 2.44
C VAL A 60 -5.71 40.57 2.29
N ASP A 61 -4.65 41.26 2.71
CA ASP A 61 -4.53 42.72 2.57
C ASP A 61 -3.87 43.17 1.25
N ASP A 62 -3.64 44.48 1.09
CA ASP A 62 -3.05 45.07 -0.12
C ASP A 62 -1.58 44.71 -0.35
N ASP A 63 -0.94 44.17 0.68
CA ASP A 63 0.47 43.83 0.74
C ASP A 63 0.72 42.31 0.72
N GLY A 64 -0.35 41.51 0.66
CA GLY A 64 -0.32 40.05 0.66
C GLY A 64 -0.24 39.40 2.03
N ASN A 65 -0.41 40.14 3.13
CA ASN A 65 -0.50 39.54 4.46
C ASN A 65 -1.86 38.87 4.65
N LEU A 66 -1.87 37.80 5.44
CA LEU A 66 -3.08 37.16 5.90
C LEU A 66 -3.66 37.92 7.08
N VAL A 67 -4.99 38.05 7.13
CA VAL A 67 -5.68 38.82 8.17
C VAL A 67 -6.72 37.92 8.83
N LEU A 68 -6.61 37.69 10.13
CA LEU A 68 -7.68 37.12 10.93
C LEU A 68 -8.31 38.22 11.77
N CYS A 69 -9.60 38.46 11.61
CA CYS A 69 -10.37 39.29 12.53
C CYS A 69 -11.35 38.43 13.30
N TRP A 70 -11.63 38.85 14.54
CA TRP A 70 -12.55 38.19 15.43
C TRP A 70 -13.42 39.19 16.17
N HIS A 71 -14.61 38.73 16.53
CA HIS A 71 -15.53 39.39 17.43
C HIS A 71 -16.16 38.35 18.35
N THR A 72 -15.85 38.46 19.63
CA THR A 72 -16.34 37.59 20.70
C THR A 72 -17.43 38.30 21.50
N ILE A 73 -18.07 37.56 22.40
CA ILE A 73 -19.07 38.11 23.32
C ILE A 73 -18.47 39.08 24.36
N GLY A 74 -17.15 39.20 24.45
CA GLY A 74 -16.47 39.97 25.51
C GLY A 74 -16.53 41.49 25.38
N SER A 75 -16.82 42.05 24.19
CA SER A 75 -16.89 43.50 23.98
C SER A 75 -17.54 43.86 22.65
N ASN A 76 -18.16 45.05 22.57
CA ASN A 76 -18.58 45.70 21.31
C ASN A 76 -17.57 46.75 20.82
N THR A 77 -16.47 46.95 21.56
CA THR A 77 -15.51 48.03 21.29
C THR A 77 -14.35 47.51 20.47
N TRP A 78 -14.13 48.11 19.30
CA TRP A 78 -12.95 47.85 18.46
C TRP A 78 -11.65 48.07 19.23
N ASN A 79 -10.59 47.35 18.84
CA ASN A 79 -9.26 47.41 19.45
C ASN A 79 -9.27 46.95 20.93
N THR A 80 -10.05 45.92 21.22
CA THR A 80 -10.03 45.19 22.49
C THR A 80 -9.73 43.71 22.23
N PRO A 81 -9.23 42.92 23.20
CA PRO A 81 -9.00 41.49 22.98
C PRO A 81 -10.23 40.70 22.50
N ALA A 82 -11.44 41.21 22.77
CA ALA A 82 -12.70 40.62 22.31
C ALA A 82 -13.12 41.03 20.89
N TYR A 83 -12.58 42.14 20.36
CA TYR A 83 -12.91 42.64 19.03
C TYR A 83 -11.68 43.33 18.42
N ASN A 84 -10.92 42.56 17.65
CA ASN A 84 -9.71 43.03 17.00
C ASN A 84 -9.34 42.16 15.79
N LEU A 85 -8.21 42.46 15.18
CA LEU A 85 -7.60 41.65 14.14
C LEU A 85 -6.12 41.40 14.43
N GLN A 86 -5.56 40.44 13.70
CA GLN A 86 -4.14 40.15 13.67
C GLN A 86 -3.71 39.86 12.23
N LEU A 87 -2.52 40.31 11.87
CA LEU A 87 -1.90 40.04 10.58
C LEU A 87 -0.80 38.99 10.72
N SER A 88 -0.59 38.22 9.66
CA SER A 88 0.63 37.43 9.47
C SER A 88 1.85 38.34 9.30
N THR A 89 3.05 37.77 9.46
CA THR A 89 4.31 38.47 9.18
C THR A 89 4.76 38.24 7.74
N GLY A 90 4.58 37.00 7.26
CA GLY A 90 4.83 36.63 5.88
C GLY A 90 3.70 37.03 4.95
N LYS A 91 4.04 37.09 3.68
CA LYS A 91 3.20 37.55 2.58
C LYS A 91 3.05 36.45 1.54
N ILE A 92 1.86 36.37 0.96
CA ILE A 92 1.65 35.63 -0.29
C ILE A 92 1.93 36.56 -1.48
N ASN A 93 2.20 35.97 -2.64
CA ASN A 93 2.41 36.72 -3.88
C ASN A 93 1.19 36.58 -4.79
N THR A 94 1.03 37.50 -5.73
CA THR A 94 0.02 37.35 -6.79
C THR A 94 0.41 36.22 -7.75
N ASP A 95 -0.58 35.68 -8.47
CA ASP A 95 -0.43 34.69 -9.53
C ASP A 95 0.22 33.36 -9.09
N ILE A 96 0.30 33.10 -7.78
CA ILE A 96 0.89 31.88 -7.20
C ILE A 96 -0.10 31.28 -6.20
N TRP A 97 -0.36 29.98 -6.33
CA TRP A 97 -1.13 29.22 -5.35
C TRP A 97 -0.42 29.21 -3.98
N ALA A 98 -1.13 29.63 -2.95
CA ALA A 98 -0.70 29.57 -1.57
C ALA A 98 -1.75 28.83 -0.71
N PHE A 99 -1.32 27.85 0.07
CA PHE A 99 -2.16 27.26 1.11
C PHE A 99 -2.05 28.07 2.38
N ILE A 100 -3.13 28.77 2.73
CA ILE A 100 -3.17 29.72 3.84
C ILE A 100 -4.04 29.19 4.97
N VAL A 101 -3.58 29.37 6.21
CA VAL A 101 -4.31 28.91 7.40
C VAL A 101 -4.20 29.94 8.53
N ALA A 102 -5.33 30.24 9.18
CA ALA A 102 -5.37 30.93 10.47
C ALA A 102 -5.96 30.01 11.53
N VAL A 103 -5.30 29.96 12.70
CA VAL A 103 -5.72 29.15 13.84
C VAL A 103 -5.89 30.04 15.06
N ARG A 104 -7.07 30.00 15.67
CA ARG A 104 -7.30 30.47 17.04
C ARG A 104 -7.35 29.27 17.98
N ASP A 105 -6.60 29.36 19.08
CA ASP A 105 -6.54 28.35 20.13
C ASP A 105 -6.61 29.02 21.50
N GLY A 106 -7.85 29.19 21.99
CA GLY A 106 -8.13 30.02 23.16
C GLY A 106 -7.78 31.48 22.89
N THR A 107 -6.78 31.99 23.62
CA THR A 107 -6.29 33.37 23.53
C THR A 107 -5.18 33.58 22.51
N ASN A 108 -4.73 32.50 21.85
CA ASN A 108 -3.58 32.51 20.94
C ASN A 108 -4.03 32.46 19.47
N VAL A 109 -3.29 33.13 18.59
CA VAL A 109 -3.50 33.13 17.14
C VAL A 109 -2.22 32.69 16.43
N ARG A 110 -2.34 31.85 15.41
CA ARG A 110 -1.23 31.39 14.57
C ARG A 110 -1.61 31.46 13.10
N PHE A 111 -0.67 31.87 12.26
CA PHE A 111 -0.81 31.83 10.80
C PHE A 111 0.16 30.82 10.21
N TYR A 112 -0.25 30.20 9.12
CA TYR A 112 0.57 29.27 8.34
C TYR A 112 0.44 29.60 6.85
N ILE A 113 1.57 29.53 6.15
CA ILE A 113 1.66 29.66 4.69
C ILE A 113 2.37 28.43 4.16
N ASN A 114 1.76 27.74 3.19
CA ASN A 114 2.28 26.54 2.54
C ASN A 114 2.71 25.45 3.54
N GLY A 115 1.85 25.23 4.55
CA GLY A 115 2.05 24.21 5.58
C GLY A 115 3.07 24.54 6.67
N ASN A 116 3.76 25.68 6.59
CA ASN A 116 4.75 26.10 7.58
C ASN A 116 4.19 27.20 8.49
N LEU A 117 4.59 27.19 9.77
CA LEU A 117 4.22 28.26 10.70
C LEU A 117 4.86 29.56 10.23
N ASP A 118 4.05 30.59 10.05
CA ASP A 118 4.49 31.94 9.69
C ASP A 118 4.69 32.79 10.95
N SER A 119 3.63 32.92 11.74
CA SER A 119 3.59 33.82 12.90
C SER A 119 2.70 33.26 13.99
N ALA A 120 3.03 33.59 15.25
CA ALA A 120 2.34 33.13 16.43
C ALA A 120 2.24 34.26 17.46
N PHE A 121 1.03 34.51 17.93
CA PHE A 121 0.70 35.58 18.86
C PHE A 121 -0.01 35.00 20.08
N SER A 122 0.43 35.41 21.27
CA SER A 122 -0.08 34.89 22.53
C SER A 122 -0.88 35.96 23.27
N GLY A 123 -2.06 35.60 23.79
CA GLY A 123 -2.88 36.51 24.60
C GLY A 123 -3.52 37.67 23.83
N VAL A 124 -3.63 37.58 22.51
CA VAL A 124 -4.19 38.66 21.67
C VAL A 124 -5.71 38.61 21.59
N VAL A 125 -6.30 37.42 21.79
CA VAL A 125 -7.76 37.23 21.88
C VAL A 125 -8.14 37.00 23.33
N ASP A 126 -9.34 37.40 23.73
CA ASP A 126 -9.91 36.93 24.99
C ASP A 126 -10.28 35.43 24.94
N ASN A 127 -10.62 34.86 26.09
CA ASN A 127 -11.00 33.45 26.19
C ASN A 127 -12.52 33.23 26.05
N ASN A 128 -13.23 34.13 25.37
CA ASN A 128 -14.67 34.05 25.15
C ASN A 128 -14.98 33.42 23.78
N PRO A 129 -16.09 32.70 23.62
CA PRO A 129 -16.51 32.21 22.31
C PRO A 129 -16.77 33.36 21.34
N PHE A 130 -16.73 33.06 20.03
CA PHE A 130 -17.23 34.00 19.01
C PHE A 130 -18.67 34.41 19.33
N ARG A 131 -19.07 35.56 18.80
CA ARG A 131 -20.50 35.92 18.80
C ARG A 131 -21.28 34.82 18.11
N ASN A 132 -22.50 34.57 18.54
CA ASN A 132 -23.42 33.67 17.85
C ASN A 132 -24.37 34.50 16.99
N GLY A 133 -23.78 35.16 16.00
CA GLY A 133 -24.46 36.06 15.09
C GLY A 133 -25.19 35.29 13.98
N VAL A 134 -26.15 35.95 13.33
CA VAL A 134 -26.99 35.33 12.29
C VAL A 134 -26.49 35.61 10.85
N ASN A 135 -25.31 36.20 10.72
CA ASN A 135 -24.73 36.51 9.42
C ASN A 135 -24.42 35.22 8.63
N PRO A 136 -24.66 35.16 7.31
CA PRO A 136 -24.20 34.03 6.51
C PRO A 136 -22.66 34.00 6.43
N VAL A 137 -22.10 32.81 6.22
CA VAL A 137 -20.70 32.68 5.81
C VAL A 137 -20.61 33.01 4.32
N ARG A 138 -19.59 33.77 3.93
CA ARG A 138 -19.28 34.08 2.54
C ARG A 138 -17.84 33.72 2.20
N ILE A 139 -17.68 33.29 0.96
CA ILE A 139 -16.37 33.00 0.36
C ILE A 139 -16.21 33.93 -0.84
N GLY A 140 -15.09 34.65 -0.89
CA GLY A 140 -14.73 35.54 -2.00
C GLY A 140 -15.29 36.97 -1.94
N ALA A 141 -16.24 37.30 -1.05
CA ALA A 141 -16.66 38.69 -0.85
C ALA A 141 -17.35 39.01 0.49
N GLU A 142 -17.11 40.23 0.98
CA GLU A 142 -17.95 40.95 1.94
C GLU A 142 -18.66 42.09 1.19
N THR A 143 -20.00 42.08 1.13
CA THR A 143 -20.78 42.95 0.20
C THR A 143 -21.70 43.94 0.89
N SER A 144 -21.61 44.09 2.22
CA SER A 144 -22.55 44.86 3.04
C SER A 144 -22.05 46.27 3.36
N SER A 145 -20.79 46.55 3.04
CA SER A 145 -20.12 47.81 3.33
C SER A 145 -20.25 48.84 2.21
N ALA A 146 -20.05 50.13 2.54
CA ALA A 146 -19.88 51.20 1.55
C ALA A 146 -18.64 50.98 0.64
N THR A 147 -17.73 50.10 1.06
CA THR A 147 -16.51 49.70 0.34
C THR A 147 -16.38 48.17 0.38
N PRO A 148 -17.12 47.46 -0.49
CA PRO A 148 -17.17 46.00 -0.46
C PRO A 148 -15.78 45.39 -0.70
N ARG A 149 -15.53 44.25 -0.05
CA ARG A 149 -14.24 43.55 -0.08
C ARG A 149 -14.35 42.33 -0.97
N PHE A 150 -14.03 42.49 -2.25
CA PHE A 150 -14.03 41.39 -3.20
C PHE A 150 -12.63 40.82 -3.39
N LEU A 151 -12.53 39.49 -3.44
CA LEU A 151 -11.32 38.83 -3.92
C LEU A 151 -11.28 38.87 -5.46
N ASN A 152 -10.13 39.27 -6.01
CA ASN A 152 -9.80 39.08 -7.40
C ASN A 152 -8.80 37.91 -7.52
N GLY A 153 -9.25 36.78 -8.06
CA GLY A 153 -8.47 35.54 -8.14
C GLY A 153 -9.27 34.28 -7.83
N LEU A 154 -8.58 33.21 -7.45
CA LEU A 154 -9.11 31.87 -7.23
C LEU A 154 -9.02 31.46 -5.77
N ILE A 155 -10.02 30.69 -5.31
CA ILE A 155 -10.02 30.01 -4.01
C ILE A 155 -10.37 28.56 -4.28
N ASP A 156 -9.67 27.64 -3.62
CA ASP A 156 -9.99 26.21 -3.62
C ASP A 156 -9.87 25.62 -2.21
N GLU A 157 -10.55 24.49 -1.96
CA GLU A 157 -10.50 23.72 -0.70
C GLU A 157 -10.73 24.58 0.58
N ALA A 158 -11.61 25.57 0.49
CA ALA A 158 -11.98 26.43 1.61
C ALA A 158 -12.64 25.62 2.74
N ARG A 159 -12.14 25.76 3.98
CA ARG A 159 -12.59 24.99 5.14
C ARG A 159 -12.66 25.84 6.41
N ILE A 160 -13.70 25.56 7.20
CA ILE A 160 -13.89 26.06 8.56
C ILE A 160 -13.90 24.86 9.52
N SER A 161 -13.19 24.97 10.63
CA SER A 161 -13.08 23.93 11.66
C SER A 161 -13.20 24.59 13.04
N ASN A 162 -14.07 24.07 13.89
CA ASN A 162 -14.22 24.50 15.29
C ASN A 162 -13.16 23.91 16.23
N VAL A 163 -12.14 23.26 15.66
CA VAL A 163 -10.99 22.69 16.36
C VAL A 163 -9.75 23.46 15.95
N ALA A 164 -8.89 23.80 16.92
CA ALA A 164 -7.56 24.34 16.67
C ALA A 164 -6.64 23.24 16.12
N ARG A 165 -6.35 23.25 14.81
CA ARG A 165 -5.49 22.24 14.18
C ARG A 165 -4.02 22.44 14.55
N SER A 166 -3.31 21.34 14.74
CA SER A 166 -1.88 21.35 15.05
C SER A 166 -1.05 21.66 13.80
N SER A 167 0.19 22.14 14.00
CA SER A 167 1.14 22.36 12.90
C SER A 167 1.39 21.10 12.07
N GLY A 168 1.48 19.93 12.72
CA GLY A 168 1.63 18.65 12.02
C GLY A 168 0.43 18.29 11.14
N TRP A 169 -0.79 18.54 11.62
CA TRP A 169 -2.01 18.31 10.83
C TRP A 169 -2.06 19.24 9.61
N ILE A 170 -1.74 20.53 9.81
CA ILE A 170 -1.73 21.54 8.75
C ILE A 170 -0.69 21.20 7.67
N LYS A 171 0.53 20.83 8.09
CA LYS A 171 1.61 20.42 7.18
C LYS A 171 1.24 19.15 6.40
N THR A 172 0.58 18.20 7.05
CA THR A 172 0.06 16.98 6.42
C THR A 172 -0.98 17.30 5.36
N CYS A 173 -1.96 18.16 5.68
CA CYS A 173 -2.98 18.59 4.72
C CYS A 173 -2.37 19.30 3.51
N TYR A 174 -1.40 20.19 3.73
CA TYR A 174 -0.69 20.86 2.65
C TYR A 174 -0.05 19.88 1.67
N TYR A 175 0.75 18.92 2.16
CA TYR A 175 1.41 17.96 1.26
C TYR A 175 0.45 17.01 0.57
N ASN A 176 -0.58 16.54 1.28
CA ASN A 176 -1.61 15.69 0.70
C ASN A 176 -2.33 16.41 -0.44
N GLN A 177 -2.68 17.70 -0.28
CA GLN A 177 -3.39 18.47 -1.30
C GLN A 177 -2.47 18.95 -2.44
N LEU A 178 -1.21 19.32 -2.15
CA LEU A 178 -0.27 19.83 -3.15
C LEU A 178 0.15 18.74 -4.14
N ASN A 179 0.52 17.57 -3.63
CA ASN A 179 0.90 16.43 -4.46
C ASN A 179 0.72 15.11 -3.69
N PRO A 180 -0.48 14.49 -3.77
CA PRO A 180 -0.78 13.25 -3.05
C PRO A 180 0.23 12.14 -3.36
N SER A 181 0.75 12.08 -4.59
CA SER A 181 1.68 11.03 -5.03
C SER A 181 3.06 11.09 -4.37
N LEU A 182 3.44 12.26 -3.84
CA LEU A 182 4.69 12.45 -3.07
C LEU A 182 4.45 12.43 -1.55
N PHE A 183 3.20 12.50 -1.11
CA PHE A 183 2.84 12.56 0.31
C PHE A 183 3.06 11.21 1.02
N TYR A 184 2.87 10.10 0.31
CA TYR A 184 3.06 8.76 0.84
C TYR A 184 3.78 7.89 -0.18
N ASN A 185 4.68 7.03 0.30
CA ASN A 185 5.22 5.94 -0.48
C ASN A 185 4.44 4.68 -0.11
N ILE A 186 3.81 4.04 -1.10
CA ILE A 186 3.32 2.68 -0.95
C ILE A 186 4.54 1.76 -1.08
N GLY A 187 4.94 1.11 0.01
CA GLY A 187 5.93 0.04 -0.04
C GLY A 187 5.38 -1.17 -0.80
N SER A 188 6.26 -2.10 -1.17
CA SER A 188 5.80 -3.41 -1.63
C SER A 188 4.85 -4.03 -0.61
N GLU A 189 3.83 -4.75 -1.09
CA GLU A 189 2.96 -5.54 -0.23
C GLU A 189 3.81 -6.46 0.64
N GLU A 190 3.62 -6.40 1.97
CA GLU A 190 4.25 -7.33 2.90
C GLU A 190 3.43 -8.62 2.91
N THR A 191 3.94 -9.67 2.28
CA THR A 191 3.36 -11.02 2.39
C THR A 191 3.57 -11.55 3.81
N GLN A 192 2.47 -11.84 4.50
CA GLN A 192 2.47 -12.58 5.77
C GLN A 192 3.27 -13.88 5.60
N GLY A 193 4.30 -14.08 6.42
CA GLY A 193 5.33 -15.12 6.24
C GLY A 193 4.76 -16.51 5.95
N GLY A 194 4.84 -16.92 4.68
CA GLY A 194 4.55 -18.28 4.24
C GLY A 194 5.56 -19.28 4.84
N ILE A 195 5.19 -20.56 4.84
CA ILE A 195 6.14 -21.63 5.14
C ILE A 195 7.20 -21.61 4.04
N MET A 196 8.46 -21.59 4.45
CA MET A 196 9.60 -21.61 3.56
C MET A 196 10.11 -23.05 3.42
N TYR A 197 10.00 -23.61 2.23
CA TYR A 197 10.53 -24.93 1.90
C TYR A 197 11.92 -24.80 1.29
N LYS A 198 12.87 -25.55 1.86
CA LYS A 198 14.26 -25.58 1.42
C LYS A 198 14.53 -26.88 0.65
N ILE A 199 15.00 -26.75 -0.60
CA ILE A 199 15.48 -27.85 -1.43
C ILE A 199 16.99 -27.70 -1.63
N PRO A 200 17.82 -28.57 -1.02
CA PRO A 200 19.26 -28.54 -1.23
C PRO A 200 19.63 -28.93 -2.66
N ILE A 201 20.46 -28.12 -3.31
CA ILE A 201 21.05 -28.40 -4.61
C ILE A 201 22.54 -28.64 -4.42
N LYS A 202 23.02 -29.75 -4.99
CA LYS A 202 24.43 -30.09 -5.04
C LYS A 202 25.04 -29.68 -6.36
N THR A 203 26.34 -29.48 -6.36
CA THR A 203 27.09 -29.27 -7.59
C THR A 203 26.87 -30.44 -8.55
N GLY A 204 26.49 -30.16 -9.79
CA GLY A 204 26.08 -31.15 -10.78
C GLY A 204 24.56 -31.25 -10.97
N TRP A 205 24.10 -32.40 -11.45
CA TRP A 205 22.67 -32.65 -11.67
C TRP A 205 21.95 -32.98 -10.37
N ASN A 206 20.73 -32.48 -10.25
CA ASN A 206 19.83 -32.72 -9.12
C ASN A 206 18.44 -33.05 -9.65
N LEU A 207 17.80 -34.03 -9.04
CA LEU A 207 16.42 -34.41 -9.35
C LEU A 207 15.52 -33.91 -8.22
N ILE A 208 14.72 -32.90 -8.51
CA ILE A 208 13.94 -32.16 -7.53
C ILE A 208 12.45 -32.21 -7.84
N SER A 209 11.63 -31.79 -6.89
CA SER A 209 10.19 -31.61 -7.09
C SER A 209 9.64 -30.45 -6.27
N SER A 210 8.42 -30.00 -6.59
CA SER A 210 7.73 -29.04 -5.73
C SER A 210 7.22 -29.75 -4.47
N PRO A 211 7.54 -29.28 -3.25
CA PRO A 211 7.02 -29.82 -1.99
C PRO A 211 5.61 -29.29 -1.64
N VAL A 212 4.99 -28.55 -2.56
CA VAL A 212 3.70 -27.87 -2.32
C VAL A 212 2.72 -28.23 -3.43
N ASN A 213 1.43 -28.22 -3.09
CA ASN A 213 0.36 -28.52 -4.04
C ASN A 213 -0.12 -27.28 -4.80
N GLN A 214 0.85 -26.53 -5.33
CA GLN A 214 0.63 -25.41 -6.21
C GLN A 214 1.75 -25.37 -7.25
N SER A 215 1.42 -24.97 -8.48
CA SER A 215 2.44 -24.73 -9.51
C SER A 215 3.25 -23.48 -9.17
N ILE A 216 4.58 -23.62 -9.13
CA ILE A 216 5.51 -22.55 -8.75
C ILE A 216 6.29 -22.08 -9.99
N PRO A 217 6.15 -20.82 -10.43
CA PRO A 217 7.03 -20.24 -11.43
C PRO A 217 8.46 -20.17 -10.93
N LYS A 218 9.45 -20.45 -11.80
CA LYS A 218 10.87 -20.38 -11.43
C LYS A 218 11.30 -19.02 -10.87
N ASN A 219 10.66 -17.94 -11.36
CA ASN A 219 10.93 -16.57 -10.91
C ASN A 219 10.45 -16.30 -9.48
N ASN A 220 9.60 -17.17 -8.91
CA ASN A 220 9.13 -17.09 -7.53
C ASN A 220 10.02 -17.91 -6.57
N ILE A 221 11.12 -18.48 -7.06
CA ILE A 221 12.06 -19.26 -6.26
C ILE A 221 13.27 -18.38 -5.92
N THR A 222 13.59 -18.32 -4.63
CA THR A 222 14.80 -17.65 -4.14
C THR A 222 15.94 -18.66 -4.09
N ILE A 223 17.10 -18.30 -4.61
CA ILE A 223 18.32 -19.10 -4.54
C ILE A 223 19.20 -18.55 -3.42
N SER A 224 19.48 -19.35 -2.40
CA SER A 224 20.41 -18.97 -1.34
C SER A 224 21.76 -19.62 -1.58
N TYR A 225 22.80 -18.81 -1.70
CA TYR A 225 24.17 -19.23 -1.93
C TYR A 225 25.11 -18.47 -0.99
N LEU A 226 25.91 -19.20 -0.21
CA LEU A 226 26.83 -18.64 0.79
C LEU A 226 26.16 -17.65 1.78
N GLY A 227 24.87 -17.87 2.08
CA GLY A 227 24.10 -17.00 2.98
C GLY A 227 23.54 -15.73 2.33
N VAL A 228 23.72 -15.56 1.01
CA VAL A 228 23.14 -14.46 0.23
C VAL A 228 21.98 -14.99 -0.60
N ASN A 229 20.86 -14.28 -0.58
CA ASN A 229 19.68 -14.60 -1.36
C ASN A 229 19.74 -13.90 -2.73
N HIS A 230 19.42 -14.65 -3.77
CA HIS A 230 19.36 -14.21 -5.15
C HIS A 230 17.98 -14.54 -5.71
N SER A 231 17.45 -13.67 -6.57
CA SER A 231 16.41 -14.09 -7.52
C SER A 231 16.96 -15.16 -8.46
N TRP A 232 16.05 -15.93 -9.09
CA TRP A 232 16.43 -16.92 -10.10
C TRP A 232 17.36 -16.34 -11.17
N GLN A 233 17.03 -15.18 -11.73
CA GLN A 233 17.81 -14.57 -12.81
C GLN A 233 19.18 -14.07 -12.33
N GLU A 234 19.28 -13.52 -11.11
CA GLU A 234 20.57 -13.15 -10.53
C GLU A 234 21.45 -14.37 -10.31
N ALA A 235 20.88 -15.47 -9.83
CA ALA A 235 21.61 -16.71 -9.62
C ALA A 235 22.13 -17.32 -10.93
N VAL A 236 21.34 -17.23 -12.01
CA VAL A 236 21.77 -17.59 -13.36
C VAL A 236 22.92 -16.70 -13.84
N ASN A 237 22.77 -15.37 -13.72
CA ASN A 237 23.80 -14.42 -14.15
C ASN A 237 25.11 -14.60 -13.38
N ASN A 238 25.03 -15.01 -12.12
CA ASN A 238 26.17 -15.30 -11.25
C ASN A 238 26.71 -16.73 -11.41
N ASN A 239 26.24 -17.51 -12.38
CA ASN A 239 26.63 -18.90 -12.62
C ASN A 239 26.48 -19.80 -11.38
N ILE A 240 25.41 -19.63 -10.61
CA ILE A 240 25.10 -20.48 -9.45
C ILE A 240 24.31 -21.70 -9.89
N ILE A 241 23.34 -21.49 -10.78
CA ILE A 241 22.47 -22.52 -11.36
C ILE A 241 22.33 -22.32 -12.88
N LEU A 242 21.97 -23.40 -13.59
CA LEU A 242 21.56 -23.33 -14.98
C LEU A 242 20.11 -22.80 -15.09
N ASN A 243 19.82 -21.97 -16.08
CA ASN A 243 18.51 -21.31 -16.27
C ASN A 243 17.37 -22.23 -16.78
N THR A 244 17.40 -23.50 -16.41
CA THR A 244 16.52 -24.50 -17.03
C THR A 244 16.05 -25.53 -16.00
N PHE A 245 14.73 -25.70 -15.89
CA PHE A 245 14.15 -26.96 -15.42
C PHE A 245 13.94 -27.88 -16.62
N TYR A 246 14.46 -29.11 -16.56
CA TYR A 246 14.08 -30.15 -17.52
C TYR A 246 12.99 -31.01 -16.90
N GLY A 247 11.75 -30.79 -17.32
CA GLY A 247 10.61 -31.64 -17.00
C GLY A 247 10.54 -32.85 -17.91
N TRP A 248 9.67 -33.80 -17.59
CA TRP A 248 9.42 -34.99 -18.39
C TRP A 248 8.00 -34.98 -18.93
N ASP A 249 7.86 -34.90 -20.26
CA ASP A 249 6.58 -35.13 -20.90
C ASP A 249 6.29 -36.64 -20.89
N ARG A 250 5.37 -37.03 -20.01
CA ARG A 250 4.96 -38.42 -19.79
C ARG A 250 4.26 -39.02 -21.03
N GLY A 251 3.65 -38.21 -21.90
CA GLY A 251 2.96 -38.69 -23.09
C GLY A 251 3.93 -38.97 -24.23
N THR A 252 4.85 -38.04 -24.47
CA THR A 252 5.84 -38.17 -25.55
C THR A 252 7.12 -38.89 -25.13
N GLN A 253 7.32 -39.13 -23.83
CA GLN A 253 8.52 -39.75 -23.25
C GLN A 253 9.81 -39.00 -23.61
N ASN A 254 9.77 -37.67 -23.52
CA ASN A 254 10.89 -36.79 -23.81
C ASN A 254 11.07 -35.71 -22.74
N TYR A 255 12.29 -35.20 -22.62
CA TYR A 255 12.55 -34.02 -21.80
C TYR A 255 11.98 -32.77 -22.46
N ILE A 256 11.39 -31.91 -21.64
CA ILE A 256 10.88 -30.60 -22.03
C ILE A 256 11.48 -29.52 -21.13
N LEU A 257 11.64 -28.32 -21.67
CA LEU A 257 11.99 -27.15 -20.87
C LEU A 257 10.74 -26.69 -20.12
N SER A 258 10.88 -26.37 -18.85
CA SER A 258 9.81 -25.80 -18.05
C SER A 258 10.27 -24.54 -17.32
N ASP A 259 9.36 -23.56 -17.24
CA ASP A 259 9.50 -22.38 -16.38
C ASP A 259 8.65 -22.49 -15.10
N MET A 260 7.99 -23.63 -14.91
CA MET A 260 7.05 -23.91 -13.82
C MET A 260 7.36 -25.27 -13.20
N MET A 261 7.29 -25.35 -11.87
CA MET A 261 7.27 -26.61 -11.13
C MET A 261 5.83 -26.95 -10.75
N SER A 262 5.24 -27.94 -11.39
CA SER A 262 3.89 -28.42 -11.10
C SER A 262 3.87 -29.45 -9.95
N PRO A 263 2.79 -29.50 -9.16
CA PRO A 263 2.62 -30.50 -8.10
C PRO A 263 2.69 -31.94 -8.62
N GLY A 264 3.39 -32.81 -7.89
CA GLY A 264 3.45 -34.23 -8.24
C GLY A 264 4.42 -34.58 -9.38
N GLU A 265 5.08 -33.58 -9.98
CA GLU A 265 6.07 -33.75 -11.04
C GLU A 265 7.49 -33.54 -10.50
N GLY A 266 8.46 -34.21 -11.14
CA GLY A 266 9.87 -33.98 -10.88
C GLY A 266 10.56 -33.24 -12.03
N TYR A 267 11.70 -32.63 -11.74
CA TYR A 267 12.47 -31.81 -12.66
C TYR A 267 13.96 -32.01 -12.44
N TRP A 268 14.75 -31.97 -13.52
CA TRP A 268 16.20 -31.84 -13.42
C TRP A 268 16.62 -30.38 -13.34
N VAL A 269 17.57 -30.12 -12.45
CA VAL A 269 18.29 -28.85 -12.31
C VAL A 269 19.78 -29.13 -12.29
N TYR A 270 20.55 -28.25 -12.90
CA TYR A 270 22.00 -28.25 -12.76
C TYR A 270 22.45 -27.11 -11.84
N GLY A 271 23.16 -27.44 -10.76
CA GLY A 271 23.86 -26.49 -9.90
C GLY A 271 25.33 -26.41 -10.28
N TYR A 272 25.85 -25.21 -10.55
CA TYR A 272 27.29 -25.00 -10.68
C TYR A 272 27.99 -24.98 -9.32
N HIS A 273 27.22 -24.70 -8.26
CA HIS A 273 27.66 -24.71 -6.88
C HIS A 273 26.58 -25.31 -5.97
N ASP A 274 26.99 -25.78 -4.79
CA ASP A 274 26.07 -26.13 -3.71
C ASP A 274 25.29 -24.88 -3.29
N CYS A 275 23.97 -24.95 -3.36
CA CYS A 275 23.05 -23.86 -3.01
C CYS A 275 21.71 -24.42 -2.53
N ASP A 276 20.80 -23.55 -2.10
CA ASP A 276 19.46 -23.93 -1.67
C ASP A 276 18.40 -23.21 -2.49
N LEU A 277 17.40 -23.95 -2.96
CA LEU A 277 16.18 -23.38 -3.52
C LEU A 277 15.17 -23.19 -2.40
N TRP A 278 14.65 -21.98 -2.29
CA TRP A 278 13.69 -21.56 -1.30
C TRP A 278 12.35 -21.25 -1.98
N ILE A 279 11.33 -22.04 -1.63
CA ILE A 279 9.96 -21.89 -2.13
C ILE A 279 9.09 -21.38 -0.99
N SER A 280 8.48 -20.21 -1.14
CA SER A 280 7.46 -19.71 -0.23
C SER A 280 6.09 -20.29 -0.60
N SER A 281 5.35 -20.81 0.38
CA SER A 281 3.97 -21.24 0.16
C SER A 281 3.11 -21.10 1.42
N ILE A 282 1.81 -20.91 1.20
CA ILE A 282 0.76 -20.88 2.22
C ILE A 282 -0.16 -22.11 2.14
N THR A 283 0.00 -22.96 1.14
CA THR A 283 -0.97 -24.01 0.79
C THR A 283 -0.41 -25.38 1.13
N LYS A 284 -0.85 -25.94 2.27
CA LYS A 284 -0.70 -27.37 2.58
C LYS A 284 -1.78 -28.14 1.84
N SER A 285 -1.43 -29.31 1.28
CA SER A 285 -2.41 -30.21 0.68
C SER A 285 -2.73 -31.34 1.62
N ASP A 286 -4.01 -31.46 1.96
CA ASP A 286 -4.55 -32.61 2.66
C ASP A 286 -5.17 -33.65 1.70
N ALA A 287 -5.22 -33.34 0.39
CA ALA A 287 -5.75 -34.26 -0.60
C ALA A 287 -4.82 -35.49 -0.76
N PRO A 288 -5.34 -36.70 -0.98
CA PRO A 288 -4.53 -37.91 -1.05
C PRO A 288 -3.75 -38.10 -2.36
N LEU A 289 -4.05 -37.32 -3.41
CA LEU A 289 -3.41 -37.44 -4.72
C LEU A 289 -1.97 -36.91 -4.72
N ILE A 290 -1.01 -37.77 -5.06
CA ILE A 290 0.37 -37.37 -5.35
C ILE A 290 0.45 -36.89 -6.81
N THR A 291 0.12 -37.77 -7.77
CA THR A 291 0.19 -37.44 -9.20
C THR A 291 -0.53 -38.49 -10.07
N ASN A 292 -0.91 -38.11 -11.28
CA ASN A 292 -1.44 -39.04 -12.29
C ASN A 292 -0.31 -39.61 -13.15
N LEU A 293 -0.17 -40.92 -13.18
CA LEU A 293 0.83 -41.62 -13.98
C LEU A 293 0.26 -41.93 -15.37
N LEU A 294 1.10 -41.82 -16.40
CA LEU A 294 0.84 -42.38 -17.72
C LEU A 294 1.65 -43.66 -17.92
N VAL A 295 1.30 -44.43 -18.94
CA VAL A 295 2.06 -45.62 -19.33
C VAL A 295 3.52 -45.22 -19.63
N ASN A 296 4.46 -46.08 -19.22
CA ASN A 296 5.91 -45.92 -19.29
C ASN A 296 6.51 -45.10 -18.14
N TRP A 297 7.63 -44.41 -18.41
CA TRP A 297 8.37 -43.68 -17.38
C TRP A 297 7.68 -42.39 -17.00
N ASN A 298 7.63 -42.16 -15.69
CA ASN A 298 7.09 -40.96 -15.07
C ASN A 298 8.15 -40.38 -14.15
N LEU A 299 8.40 -39.08 -14.31
CA LEU A 299 9.19 -38.31 -13.37
C LEU A 299 8.23 -37.67 -12.37
N ILE A 300 8.30 -38.13 -11.13
CA ILE A 300 7.34 -37.81 -10.07
C ILE A 300 8.01 -37.06 -8.93
N GLY A 301 7.19 -36.45 -8.09
CA GLY A 301 7.63 -35.71 -6.91
C GLY A 301 6.53 -35.66 -5.86
N LEU A 302 6.90 -35.30 -4.62
CA LEU A 302 5.95 -35.27 -3.52
C LEU A 302 5.41 -33.84 -3.28
N PRO A 303 4.13 -33.54 -3.55
CA PRO A 303 3.54 -32.21 -3.34
C PRO A 303 3.09 -31.98 -1.88
N TYR A 304 3.83 -32.53 -0.91
CA TYR A 304 3.54 -32.45 0.53
C TYR A 304 4.80 -32.07 1.31
N ASP A 305 4.62 -31.71 2.58
CA ASP A 305 5.68 -31.34 3.51
C ASP A 305 6.19 -32.49 4.39
N VAL A 306 5.60 -33.69 4.26
CA VAL A 306 5.96 -34.88 5.03
C VAL A 306 6.32 -36.06 4.11
N PRO A 307 7.49 -36.70 4.28
CA PRO A 307 7.88 -37.88 3.51
C PRO A 307 6.86 -39.02 3.57
N GLN A 308 6.75 -39.77 2.46
CA GLN A 308 5.87 -40.93 2.35
C GLN A 308 6.69 -42.21 2.17
N VAL A 309 6.38 -43.24 2.96
CA VAL A 309 6.97 -44.56 2.81
C VAL A 309 6.32 -45.27 1.63
N LYS A 310 7.12 -45.87 0.74
CA LYS A 310 6.67 -46.54 -0.49
C LYS A 310 5.58 -47.58 -0.24
N GLY A 311 5.74 -48.40 0.80
CA GLY A 311 4.76 -49.44 1.16
C GLY A 311 3.40 -48.91 1.62
N ASN A 312 3.31 -47.62 2.00
CA ASN A 312 2.05 -46.98 2.40
C ASN A 312 1.37 -46.25 1.23
N LEU A 313 1.96 -46.26 0.04
CA LEU A 313 1.34 -45.67 -1.14
C LEU A 313 0.20 -46.56 -1.65
N THR A 314 -0.77 -45.93 -2.28
CA THR A 314 -1.86 -46.62 -2.97
C THR A 314 -1.91 -46.19 -4.42
N VAL A 315 -2.45 -47.07 -5.27
CA VAL A 315 -2.59 -46.84 -6.71
C VAL A 315 -4.06 -46.99 -7.06
N PHE A 316 -4.65 -45.94 -7.61
CA PHE A 316 -6.01 -45.96 -8.12
C PHE A 316 -6.01 -46.28 -9.61
N TYR A 317 -6.69 -47.35 -10.00
CA TYR A 317 -6.76 -47.84 -11.38
C TYR A 317 -8.11 -48.53 -11.62
N ASN A 318 -8.77 -48.21 -12.75
CA ASN A 318 -10.08 -48.75 -13.12
C ASN A 318 -11.11 -48.76 -11.96
N ASP A 319 -11.33 -47.58 -11.36
CA ASP A 319 -12.27 -47.37 -10.26
C ASP A 319 -11.99 -48.17 -8.98
N THR A 320 -10.81 -48.76 -8.86
CA THR A 320 -10.38 -49.56 -7.71
C THR A 320 -9.09 -48.98 -7.12
N GLU A 321 -9.04 -48.89 -5.80
CA GLU A 321 -7.83 -48.54 -5.06
C GLU A 321 -7.07 -49.81 -4.68
N TYR A 322 -5.80 -49.89 -5.06
CA TYR A 322 -4.89 -50.98 -4.73
C TYR A 322 -3.86 -50.50 -3.72
N SER A 323 -3.50 -51.34 -2.76
CA SER A 323 -2.26 -51.14 -2.00
C SER A 323 -1.05 -51.22 -2.93
N TRP A 324 0.10 -50.70 -2.49
CA TRP A 324 1.34 -50.78 -3.27
C TRP A 324 1.65 -52.21 -3.73
N ASP A 325 1.61 -53.18 -2.83
CA ASP A 325 1.97 -54.57 -3.12
C ASP A 325 0.96 -55.23 -4.09
N GLU A 326 -0.33 -54.93 -3.93
CA GLU A 326 -1.36 -55.38 -4.87
C GLU A 326 -1.15 -54.76 -6.25
N ALA A 327 -0.85 -53.47 -6.33
CA ALA A 327 -0.62 -52.78 -7.59
C ALA A 327 0.60 -53.34 -8.35
N VAL A 328 1.66 -53.69 -7.63
CA VAL A 328 2.85 -54.35 -8.19
C VAL A 328 2.52 -55.77 -8.64
N THR A 329 1.83 -56.55 -7.81
CA THR A 329 1.45 -57.94 -8.12
C THR A 329 0.51 -58.02 -9.33
N ASN A 330 -0.41 -57.07 -9.46
CA ASN A 330 -1.33 -56.97 -10.59
C ASN A 330 -0.69 -56.31 -11.83
N GLY A 331 0.61 -55.97 -11.79
CA GLY A 331 1.32 -55.40 -12.92
C GLY A 331 0.82 -54.02 -13.32
N ILE A 332 0.31 -53.21 -12.39
CA ILE A 332 -0.15 -51.83 -12.64
C ILE A 332 1.05 -50.87 -12.67
N VAL A 333 1.98 -51.03 -11.72
CA VAL A 333 3.20 -50.24 -11.59
C VAL A 333 4.41 -51.14 -11.31
N VAL A 334 5.62 -50.64 -11.54
CA VAL A 334 6.85 -51.33 -11.13
C VAL A 334 7.06 -51.16 -9.61
N GLY A 335 7.59 -52.19 -8.93
CA GLY A 335 7.84 -52.16 -7.48
C GLY A 335 9.06 -51.31 -7.04
N SER A 336 9.75 -50.71 -7.99
CA SER A 336 10.96 -49.91 -7.76
C SER A 336 10.69 -48.42 -8.00
N ILE A 337 11.12 -47.60 -7.05
CA ILE A 337 11.20 -46.14 -7.22
C ILE A 337 12.67 -45.77 -7.23
N TYR A 338 13.11 -44.99 -8.21
CA TYR A 338 14.52 -44.62 -8.37
C TYR A 338 14.72 -43.16 -7.98
N GLY A 339 15.53 -42.93 -6.94
CA GLY A 339 15.95 -41.59 -6.52
C GLY A 339 17.34 -41.26 -7.07
N TRP A 340 17.63 -39.97 -7.21
CA TRP A 340 18.95 -39.47 -7.60
C TRP A 340 19.74 -38.98 -6.39
N ASN A 341 20.98 -39.44 -6.26
CA ASN A 341 21.90 -38.89 -5.26
C ASN A 341 22.75 -37.77 -5.88
N GLY A 342 22.41 -36.52 -5.57
CA GLY A 342 23.12 -35.34 -6.08
C GLY A 342 24.58 -35.21 -5.63
N ILE A 343 25.02 -35.91 -4.58
CA ILE A 343 26.41 -35.84 -4.10
C ILE A 343 27.32 -36.71 -4.96
N ILE A 344 26.90 -37.95 -5.21
CA ILE A 344 27.70 -38.94 -5.96
C ILE A 344 27.24 -39.13 -7.41
N GLN A 345 26.23 -38.38 -7.85
CA GLN A 345 25.72 -38.32 -9.23
C GLN A 345 25.31 -39.69 -9.78
N ASN A 346 24.51 -40.45 -9.03
CA ASN A 346 24.00 -41.75 -9.45
C ASN A 346 22.55 -42.02 -8.99
N TYR A 347 21.93 -43.04 -9.58
CA TYR A 347 20.64 -43.54 -9.16
C TYR A 347 20.76 -44.60 -8.05
N GLY A 348 19.77 -44.61 -7.17
CA GLY A 348 19.55 -45.67 -6.19
C GLY A 348 18.06 -46.00 -6.07
N LEU A 349 17.75 -47.17 -5.51
CA LEU A 349 16.38 -47.51 -5.12
C LEU A 349 15.98 -46.69 -3.90
N SER A 350 14.71 -46.27 -3.86
CA SER A 350 14.13 -45.57 -2.72
C SER A 350 12.90 -46.29 -2.19
N ASP A 351 12.85 -46.45 -0.88
CA ASP A 351 11.67 -46.92 -0.14
C ASP A 351 10.89 -45.75 0.50
N MET A 352 11.31 -44.51 0.22
CA MET A 352 10.67 -43.30 0.70
C MET A 352 10.66 -42.23 -0.41
N ILE A 353 9.57 -41.48 -0.51
CA ILE A 353 9.49 -40.29 -1.36
C ILE A 353 9.50 -39.09 -0.41
N SER A 354 10.50 -38.22 -0.55
CA SER A 354 10.71 -37.06 0.32
C SER A 354 10.30 -35.75 -0.38
N PRO A 355 9.76 -34.76 0.37
CA PRO A 355 9.51 -33.42 -0.15
C PRO A 355 10.76 -32.81 -0.79
N GLY A 356 10.59 -32.15 -1.94
CA GLY A 356 11.68 -31.47 -2.65
C GLY A 356 12.55 -32.37 -3.53
N GLN A 357 12.38 -33.69 -3.47
CA GLN A 357 13.13 -34.66 -4.27
C GLN A 357 12.27 -35.24 -5.40
N GLY A 358 12.84 -35.37 -6.59
CA GLY A 358 12.21 -36.05 -7.71
C GLY A 358 12.63 -37.51 -7.81
N TYR A 359 11.78 -38.34 -8.41
CA TYR A 359 11.97 -39.78 -8.53
C TYR A 359 11.47 -40.30 -9.87
N TRP A 360 12.11 -41.34 -10.39
CA TRP A 360 11.60 -42.11 -11.51
C TRP A 360 10.77 -43.28 -11.06
N MET A 361 9.68 -43.50 -11.78
CA MET A 361 8.79 -44.64 -11.62
C MET A 361 8.26 -45.07 -12.98
N TYR A 362 8.07 -46.37 -13.17
CA TYR A 362 7.43 -46.92 -14.35
C TYR A 362 6.00 -47.37 -14.02
N ALA A 363 5.05 -47.02 -14.88
CA ALA A 363 3.68 -47.53 -14.82
C ALA A 363 3.36 -48.33 -16.09
N TYR A 364 2.75 -49.49 -15.94
CA TYR A 364 2.29 -50.31 -17.06
C TYR A 364 0.94 -49.84 -17.59
N HIS A 365 0.18 -49.12 -16.74
CA HIS A 365 -1.13 -48.57 -17.05
C HIS A 365 -1.21 -47.09 -16.62
N SER A 366 -2.11 -46.33 -17.23
CA SER A 366 -2.44 -44.99 -16.73
C SER A 366 -3.25 -45.13 -15.44
N CYS A 367 -2.79 -44.51 -14.36
CA CYS A 367 -3.34 -44.66 -13.00
C CYS A 367 -3.02 -43.42 -12.15
N SER A 368 -3.50 -43.37 -10.92
CA SER A 368 -3.16 -42.28 -9.98
C SER A 368 -2.39 -42.82 -8.79
N LEU A 369 -1.24 -42.20 -8.50
CA LEU A 369 -0.46 -42.48 -7.30
C LEU A 369 -0.97 -41.61 -6.15
N LYS A 370 -1.24 -42.23 -5.00
CA LYS A 370 -1.82 -41.58 -3.83
C LYS A 370 -1.05 -41.94 -2.57
N ARG A 371 -1.08 -41.05 -1.57
CA ARG A 371 -0.65 -41.39 -0.21
C ARG A 371 -1.72 -42.25 0.46
N GLY A 372 -1.31 -43.24 1.25
CA GLY A 372 -2.23 -43.96 2.12
C GLY A 372 -2.91 -43.02 3.11
N VAL A 373 -4.19 -43.23 3.34
CA VAL A 373 -4.92 -42.55 4.42
C VAL A 373 -4.56 -43.27 5.72
N SER A 374 -3.93 -42.55 6.66
CA SER A 374 -3.66 -43.04 8.01
C SER A 374 -4.94 -43.27 8.80
#